data_AF-A0A8H3CN66-F1
#
_entry.id   AF-A0A8H3CN66-F1
#
_cell.length_a   1.000
_cell.length_b   1.000
_cell.length_c   1.000
_cell.angle_alpha   90.00
_cell.angle_beta   90.00
_cell.angle_gamma   90.00
#
_symmetry.space_group_name_H-M   'P 1'
#
loop_
_entity.id
_entity.type
_entity.pdbx_description
1 polymer ?
#
loop_
_entity_poly.entity_id
_entity_poly.type
_entity_poly.pdbx_seq_one_letter_code
_entity_poly.pdbx_strand_id
1 'polypeptide(L)'
;METPSPSSQDIENLLKDFLAFPFHEDRAFLEGLQLLLGQPVVETFQRGGPITPELEQALLGPKIFYYNRQHGTDLTPEVVEEYTRMQPQVNPQAGPKTPGTPPFTSLAKTPDEDRQLSLAELTRLIETGQTHLIPHNYTIPDGTQAPEPSKVPIKKKPWERTDQEEEQSF
;
A
#
# COMPACT_ATOMS: atom_id res chain seq x y z
N MET A 1 15.00 36.63 -14.55
CA MET A 1 15.16 35.42 -15.37
C MET A 1 13.90 34.63 -15.16
N GLU A 2 12.97 34.71 -16.10
CA GLU A 2 11.65 34.10 -16.04
C GLU A 2 11.82 32.62 -16.36
N THR A 3 11.50 31.74 -15.41
CA THR A 3 11.50 30.29 -15.66
C THR A 3 10.37 29.98 -16.63
N PRO A 4 10.61 29.24 -17.73
CA PRO A 4 9.54 28.81 -18.61
C PRO A 4 8.64 27.87 -17.80
N SER A 5 7.40 28.30 -17.52
CA SER A 5 6.38 27.41 -16.97
C SER A 5 6.21 26.23 -17.93
N PRO A 6 6.45 24.98 -17.51
CA PRO A 6 6.27 23.83 -18.38
C PRO A 6 4.81 23.76 -18.81
N SER A 7 4.55 23.53 -20.10
CA SER A 7 3.19 23.35 -20.59
C SER A 7 2.62 22.07 -19.97
N SER A 8 1.30 21.99 -19.76
CA SER A 8 0.69 20.80 -19.13
C SER A 8 1.06 19.48 -19.82
N GLN A 9 1.21 19.49 -21.15
CA GLN A 9 1.66 18.33 -21.92
C GLN A 9 3.11 17.91 -21.63
N ASP A 10 4.00 18.87 -21.34
CA ASP A 10 5.38 18.58 -20.96
C ASP A 10 5.43 17.89 -19.59
N ILE A 11 4.59 18.33 -18.65
CA ILE A 11 4.44 17.71 -17.32
C ILE A 11 3.90 16.29 -17.46
N GLU A 12 2.88 16.05 -18.31
CA GLU A 12 2.35 14.71 -18.55
C GLU A 12 3.38 13.75 -19.15
N ASN A 13 4.19 14.22 -20.11
CA ASN A 13 5.27 13.41 -20.66
C ASN A 13 6.37 13.13 -19.63
N LEU A 14 6.69 14.11 -18.79
CA LEU A 14 7.66 13.96 -17.72
C LEU A 14 7.18 12.96 -16.65
N LEU A 15 5.89 12.98 -16.31
CA LEU A 15 5.28 12.01 -15.39
C LEU A 15 5.32 10.60 -15.95
N LYS A 16 5.05 10.42 -17.26
CA LYS A 16 5.17 9.13 -17.92
C LYS A 16 6.62 8.61 -17.88
N ASP A 17 7.58 9.49 -18.13
CA ASP A 17 9.01 9.14 -18.06
C ASP A 17 9.42 8.76 -16.62
N PHE A 18 9.00 9.56 -15.64
CA PHE A 18 9.19 9.29 -14.21
C PHE A 18 8.64 7.92 -13.79
N LEU A 19 7.41 7.58 -14.21
CA LEU A 19 6.79 6.30 -13.88
C LEU A 19 7.47 5.11 -14.59
N ALA A 20 8.04 5.34 -15.77
CA ALA A 20 8.79 4.34 -16.52
C ALA A 20 10.26 4.22 -16.08
N PHE A 21 10.75 5.12 -15.23
CA PHE A 21 12.15 5.19 -14.86
C PHE A 21 12.57 3.96 -14.01
N PRO A 22 13.67 3.26 -14.36
CA PRO A 22 14.09 2.02 -13.71
C PRO A 22 14.84 2.28 -12.40
N PHE A 23 14.16 2.84 -11.39
CA PHE A 23 14.74 3.14 -10.07
C PHE A 23 15.36 1.92 -9.38
N HIS A 24 14.92 0.70 -9.72
CA HIS A 24 15.44 -0.54 -9.15
C HIS A 24 16.79 -0.97 -9.75
N GLU A 25 17.19 -0.41 -10.90
CA GLU A 25 18.50 -0.69 -11.54
C GLU A 25 19.54 0.39 -11.24
N ASP A 26 19.12 1.59 -10.83
CA ASP A 26 20.01 2.71 -10.57
C ASP A 26 20.75 2.55 -9.23
N ARG A 27 22.06 2.28 -9.31
CA ARG A 27 22.90 2.09 -8.12
C ARG A 27 23.01 3.34 -7.25
N ALA A 28 23.13 4.52 -7.85
CA ALA A 28 23.31 5.76 -7.09
C ALA A 28 22.03 6.09 -6.30
N PHE A 29 20.87 5.85 -6.91
CA PHE A 29 19.59 5.93 -6.20
C PHE A 29 19.52 4.92 -5.05
N LEU A 30 19.86 3.65 -5.29
CA LEU A 30 19.79 2.60 -4.28
C LEU A 30 20.75 2.83 -3.11
N GLU A 31 21.95 3.34 -3.35
CA GLU A 31 22.88 3.75 -2.29
C GLU A 31 22.33 4.92 -1.47
N GLY A 32 21.71 5.91 -2.13
CA GLY A 32 21.02 7.00 -1.44
C GLY A 32 19.82 6.51 -0.62
N LEU A 33 19.05 5.57 -1.17
CA LEU A 33 17.91 4.96 -0.52
C LEU A 33 18.32 4.12 0.69
N GLN A 34 19.43 3.38 0.58
CA GLN A 34 20.05 2.67 1.69
C GLN A 34 20.40 3.61 2.84
N LEU A 35 20.97 4.79 2.53
CA LEU A 35 21.34 5.77 3.54
C LEU A 35 20.11 6.37 4.24
N LEU A 36 19.01 6.57 3.50
CA LEU A 36 17.82 7.25 4.00
C LEU A 36 16.86 6.32 4.76
N LEU A 37 16.60 5.12 4.23
CA LEU A 37 15.58 4.19 4.70
C LEU A 37 16.16 2.87 5.22
N GLY A 38 17.45 2.62 5.00
CA GLY A 38 18.14 1.40 5.41
C GLY A 38 18.12 0.28 4.37
N GLN A 39 18.94 -0.74 4.62
CA GLN A 39 19.04 -1.93 3.77
C GLN A 39 17.77 -2.78 3.62
N PRO A 40 16.94 -3.02 4.64
CA PRO A 40 15.77 -3.89 4.46
C PRO A 40 14.79 -3.33 3.43
N VAL A 41 14.69 -2.00 3.30
CA VAL A 41 13.84 -1.34 2.31
C VAL A 41 14.39 -1.49 0.90
N VAL A 42 15.72 -1.42 0.74
CA VAL A 42 16.37 -1.61 -0.56
C VAL A 42 16.22 -3.05 -1.04
N GLU A 43 16.36 -4.03 -0.15
CA GLU A 43 16.18 -5.44 -0.48
C GLU A 43 14.74 -5.78 -0.88
N THR A 44 13.74 -5.24 -0.16
CA THR A 44 12.33 -5.44 -0.53
C THR A 44 12.01 -4.78 -1.86
N PHE A 45 12.55 -3.58 -2.11
CA PHE A 45 12.35 -2.86 -3.36
C PHE A 45 12.98 -3.59 -4.56
N GLN A 46 14.20 -4.11 -4.45
CA GLN A 46 14.85 -4.85 -5.53
C GLN A 46 14.25 -6.25 -5.77
N ARG A 47 13.84 -6.94 -4.70
CA ARG A 47 13.28 -8.30 -4.80
C ARG A 47 11.83 -8.31 -5.30
N GLY A 48 11.18 -7.16 -5.41
CA GLY A 48 9.74 -7.08 -5.68
C GLY A 48 8.93 -7.70 -4.54
N GLY A 49 9.37 -7.49 -3.29
CA GLY A 49 8.63 -7.93 -2.10
C GLY A 49 7.31 -7.17 -1.95
N PRO A 50 6.45 -7.57 -0.98
CA PRO A 50 5.18 -6.87 -0.75
C PRO A 50 5.47 -5.43 -0.34
N ILE A 51 5.20 -4.50 -1.25
CA ILE A 51 5.33 -3.06 -0.97
C ILE A 51 4.06 -2.66 -0.23
N THR A 52 4.21 -2.36 1.06
CA THR A 52 3.10 -1.81 1.85
C THR A 52 2.79 -0.40 1.36
N PRO A 53 1.54 0.09 1.48
CA PRO A 53 1.20 1.45 1.08
C PRO A 53 2.03 2.52 1.81
N GLU A 54 2.42 2.25 3.06
CA GLU A 54 3.35 3.10 3.81
C GLU A 54 4.75 3.15 3.16
N LEU A 55 5.23 2.02 2.64
CA LEU A 55 6.51 1.96 1.95
C LEU A 55 6.45 2.66 0.60
N GLU A 56 5.34 2.55 -0.15
CA GLU A 56 5.15 3.30 -1.39
C GLU A 56 5.23 4.81 -1.15
N GLN A 57 4.56 5.32 -0.12
CA GLN A 57 4.65 6.73 0.26
C GLN A 57 6.07 7.13 0.67
N ALA A 58 6.74 6.28 1.45
CA ALA A 58 8.12 6.51 1.86
C ALA A 58 9.12 6.51 0.70
N LEU A 59 8.83 5.77 -0.38
CA LEU A 59 9.64 5.72 -1.61
C LEU A 59 9.33 6.86 -2.58
N LEU A 60 8.12 7.39 -2.56
CA LEU A 60 7.68 8.43 -3.50
C LEU A 60 8.54 9.71 -3.37
N GLY A 61 8.72 10.21 -2.15
CA GLY A 61 9.53 11.40 -1.89
C GLY A 61 10.98 11.28 -2.41
N PRO A 62 11.73 10.23 -2.02
CA PRO A 62 13.08 9.98 -2.52
C PRO A 62 13.16 9.81 -4.04
N LYS A 63 12.20 9.11 -4.66
CA LYS A 63 12.15 8.95 -6.12
C LYS A 63 12.01 10.29 -6.82
N ILE A 64 11.04 11.11 -6.39
CA ILE A 64 10.80 12.44 -6.95
C ILE A 64 12.03 13.34 -6.77
N PHE A 65 12.60 13.36 -5.56
CA PHE A 65 13.78 14.16 -5.28
C PHE A 65 14.97 13.77 -6.17
N TYR A 66 15.23 12.47 -6.31
CA TYR A 66 16.31 11.97 -7.15
C TYR A 66 16.10 12.31 -8.61
N TYR A 67 14.89 12.07 -9.12
CA TYR A 67 14.54 12.35 -10.51
C TYR A 67 14.62 13.85 -10.83
N ASN A 68 14.06 14.70 -9.96
CA ASN A 68 14.17 16.16 -10.07
C ASN A 68 15.61 16.63 -10.10
N ARG A 69 16.47 16.05 -9.24
CA ARG A 69 17.89 16.37 -9.22
C ARG A 69 18.61 15.95 -10.51
N GLN A 70 18.24 14.82 -11.10
CA GLN A 70 18.88 14.28 -12.29
C GLN A 70 18.44 14.97 -13.59
N HIS A 71 17.16 15.32 -13.69
CA HIS A 71 16.55 15.92 -14.88
C HIS A 71 16.40 17.45 -14.79
N GLY A 72 16.65 18.05 -13.63
CA GLY A 72 16.51 19.49 -13.41
C GLY A 72 15.04 19.94 -13.43
N THR A 73 14.14 19.09 -12.96
CA THR A 73 12.68 19.31 -13.00
C THR A 73 12.12 19.64 -11.62
N ASP A 74 10.92 20.22 -11.61
CA ASP A 74 10.18 20.58 -10.40
C ASP A 74 8.88 19.76 -10.29
N LEU A 75 9.00 18.43 -10.21
CA LEU A 75 7.86 17.56 -9.92
C LEU A 75 7.55 17.60 -8.42
N THR A 76 6.28 17.75 -8.09
CA THR A 76 5.78 17.66 -6.71
C THR A 76 5.08 16.31 -6.48
N PRO A 77 5.09 15.79 -5.24
CA PRO A 77 4.37 14.54 -4.92
C PRO A 77 2.88 14.66 -5.24
N GLU A 78 2.26 15.82 -5.02
CA GLU A 78 0.83 16.01 -5.30
C GLU A 78 0.49 15.78 -6.78
N VAL A 79 1.36 16.22 -7.70
CA VAL A 79 1.17 16.07 -9.15
C VAL A 79 1.29 14.60 -9.57
N VAL A 80 2.21 13.85 -8.97
CA VAL A 80 2.39 12.42 -9.23
C VAL A 80 1.22 11.61 -8.68
N GLU A 81 0.76 11.92 -7.46
CA GLU A 81 -0.39 11.26 -6.84
C GLU A 81 -1.68 11.55 -7.61
N GLU A 82 -1.91 12.80 -8.01
CA GLU A 82 -3.06 13.17 -8.83
C GLU A 82 -3.04 12.43 -10.17
N TYR A 83 -1.89 12.38 -10.86
CA TYR A 83 -1.74 11.64 -12.10
C TYR A 83 -1.99 10.14 -11.93
N THR A 84 -1.47 9.55 -10.86
CA THR A 84 -1.65 8.12 -10.53
C THR A 84 -3.12 7.81 -10.18
N ARG A 85 -3.81 8.76 -9.55
CA ARG A 85 -5.24 8.66 -9.21
C ARG A 85 -6.15 8.85 -10.42
N MET A 86 -5.76 9.70 -11.37
CA MET A 86 -6.50 9.94 -12.61
C MET A 86 -6.23 8.86 -13.67
N GLN A 87 -5.07 8.18 -13.62
CA GLN A 87 -4.85 7.01 -14.45
C GLN A 87 -5.74 5.84 -13.96
N PRO A 88 -6.55 5.24 -14.83
CA PRO A 88 -7.14 3.94 -14.53
C PRO A 88 -5.97 2.96 -14.39
N GLN A 89 -5.73 2.49 -13.17
CA GLN A 89 -4.72 1.49 -12.80
C GLN A 89 -4.60 0.41 -13.88
N VAL A 90 -3.65 0.58 -14.80
CA VAL A 90 -3.26 -0.46 -15.74
C VAL A 90 -2.30 -1.33 -14.96
N ASN A 91 -2.86 -2.22 -14.14
CA ASN A 91 -2.12 -3.28 -13.49
C ASN A 91 -1.22 -3.97 -14.54
N PRO A 92 0.11 -3.99 -14.40
CA PRO A 92 1.02 -4.64 -15.35
C PRO A 92 0.90 -6.17 -15.43
N GLN A 93 -0.21 -6.76 -14.99
CA GLN A 93 -0.50 -8.20 -15.13
C GLN A 93 -1.62 -8.49 -16.15
N ALA A 94 -1.89 -7.58 -17.08
CA ALA A 94 -2.74 -7.87 -18.24
C ALA A 94 -1.87 -8.08 -19.48
N GLY A 95 -1.43 -9.33 -19.69
CA GLY A 95 -0.91 -9.77 -20.98
C GLY A 95 -1.88 -9.44 -22.13
N PRO A 96 -1.38 -9.25 -23.36
CA PRO A 96 -2.16 -8.73 -24.47
C PRO A 96 -3.24 -9.73 -24.89
N LYS A 97 -4.50 -9.43 -24.56
CA LYS A 97 -5.66 -10.15 -25.11
C LYS A 97 -5.90 -9.64 -26.52
N THR A 98 -5.34 -10.34 -27.49
CA THR A 98 -5.75 -10.26 -28.90
C THR A 98 -7.20 -10.73 -29.04
N PRO A 99 -8.05 -10.04 -29.81
CA PRO A 99 -9.42 -10.46 -30.04
C PRO A 99 -9.46 -11.44 -31.21
N GLY A 100 -9.69 -12.73 -30.94
CA GLY A 100 -10.04 -13.69 -32.00
C GLY A 100 -9.83 -15.15 -31.65
N THR A 101 -10.95 -15.84 -31.41
CA THR A 101 -11.18 -17.29 -31.65
C THR A 101 -10.93 -18.25 -30.46
N PRO A 102 -11.89 -19.15 -30.11
CA PRO A 102 -11.81 -20.08 -28.98
C PRO A 102 -11.11 -21.40 -29.39
N PRO A 103 -10.54 -22.19 -28.46
CA PRO A 103 -11.34 -23.21 -27.77
C PRO A 103 -10.95 -23.53 -26.30
N PHE A 104 -11.99 -23.87 -25.55
CA PHE A 104 -12.11 -25.00 -24.62
C PHE A 104 -10.94 -25.43 -23.70
N THR A 105 -11.27 -25.39 -22.41
CA THR A 105 -10.74 -26.14 -21.25
C THR A 105 -9.30 -25.93 -20.80
N SER A 106 -9.16 -25.14 -19.73
CA SER A 106 -8.46 -25.67 -18.56
C SER A 106 -9.19 -25.26 -17.27
N LEU A 107 -9.63 -26.31 -16.60
CA LEU A 107 -10.20 -26.50 -15.28
C LEU A 107 -9.87 -25.43 -14.21
N ALA A 108 -10.94 -24.84 -13.66
CA ALA A 108 -11.12 -24.36 -12.29
C ALA A 108 -9.97 -23.56 -11.64
N LYS A 109 -9.97 -22.23 -11.83
CA LYS A 109 -9.59 -21.30 -10.76
C LYS A 109 -10.67 -20.23 -10.67
N THR A 110 -11.34 -20.18 -9.52
CA THR A 110 -12.41 -19.23 -9.23
C THR A 110 -11.92 -17.79 -9.48
N PRO A 111 -12.63 -16.96 -10.26
CA PRO A 111 -12.19 -15.62 -10.66
C PRO A 111 -12.21 -14.56 -9.53
N ASP A 112 -12.30 -14.99 -8.27
CA ASP A 112 -12.63 -14.10 -7.14
C ASP A 112 -11.43 -13.72 -6.26
N GLU A 113 -10.29 -14.41 -6.37
CA GLU A 113 -9.14 -14.20 -5.47
C GLU A 113 -8.36 -12.89 -5.70
N ASP A 114 -8.58 -12.19 -6.82
CA ASP A 114 -7.91 -10.92 -7.17
C ASP A 114 -8.89 -9.75 -7.34
N ARG A 115 -10.15 -9.92 -6.92
CA ARG A 115 -11.20 -8.92 -7.17
C ARG A 115 -11.17 -7.82 -6.12
N GLN A 116 -10.74 -6.61 -6.49
CA GLN A 116 -10.89 -5.42 -5.64
C GLN A 116 -12.36 -4.97 -5.59
N LEU A 117 -13.00 -5.10 -4.43
CA LEU A 117 -14.36 -4.60 -4.20
C LEU A 117 -14.33 -3.12 -3.76
N SER A 118 -15.23 -2.31 -4.30
CA SER A 118 -15.45 -0.93 -3.82
C SER A 118 -16.10 -0.93 -2.43
N LEU A 119 -15.89 0.13 -1.64
CA LEU A 119 -16.46 0.26 -0.29
C LEU A 119 -17.99 0.13 -0.28
N ALA A 120 -18.68 0.68 -1.28
CA ALA A 120 -20.13 0.54 -1.41
C ALA A 120 -20.57 -0.92 -1.70
N GLU A 121 -19.73 -1.69 -2.39
CA GLU A 121 -19.98 -3.09 -2.73
C GLU A 121 -19.73 -4.00 -1.51
N LEU A 122 -18.65 -3.74 -0.77
CA LEU A 122 -18.36 -4.37 0.52
C LEU A 122 -19.51 -4.19 1.53
N THR A 123 -19.99 -2.96 1.72
CA THR A 123 -21.11 -2.67 2.63
C THR A 123 -22.34 -3.48 2.25
N ARG A 124 -22.70 -3.51 0.95
CA ARG A 124 -23.85 -4.28 0.47
C ARG A 124 -23.69 -5.78 0.73
N LEU A 125 -22.51 -6.35 0.52
CA LEU A 125 -22.25 -7.77 0.77
C LEU A 125 -22.34 -8.14 2.26
N ILE A 126 -21.92 -7.23 3.14
CA ILE A 126 -22.08 -7.39 4.59
C ILE A 126 -23.55 -7.31 4.99
N GLU A 127 -24.29 -6.31 4.50
CA GLU A 127 -25.72 -6.12 4.80
C GLU A 127 -26.60 -7.27 4.29
N THR A 128 -26.27 -7.82 3.12
CA THR A 128 -26.99 -8.93 2.50
C THR A 128 -26.55 -10.30 3.04
N GLY A 129 -25.57 -10.34 3.95
CA GLY A 129 -25.04 -11.58 4.51
C GLY A 129 -24.24 -12.44 3.52
N GLN A 130 -23.89 -11.90 2.34
CA GLN A 130 -23.08 -12.57 1.33
C GLN A 130 -21.58 -12.37 1.57
N THR A 131 -21.14 -12.56 2.81
CA THR A 131 -19.75 -12.33 3.21
C THR A 131 -18.77 -13.36 2.62
N HIS A 132 -19.28 -14.51 2.16
CA HIS A 132 -18.50 -15.51 1.41
C HIS A 132 -17.99 -15.01 0.04
N LEU A 133 -18.56 -13.90 -0.47
CA LEU A 133 -18.12 -13.24 -1.71
C LEU A 133 -17.12 -12.11 -1.44
N ILE A 134 -16.73 -11.90 -0.19
CA ILE A 134 -15.70 -10.92 0.17
C ILE A 134 -14.34 -11.62 -0.01
N PRO A 135 -13.44 -11.06 -0.83
CA PRO A 135 -12.08 -11.57 -0.98
C PRO A 135 -11.37 -11.67 0.38
N HIS A 136 -10.60 -12.73 0.57
CA HIS A 136 -9.89 -13.02 1.83
C HIS A 136 -10.80 -13.17 3.07
N ASN A 137 -12.07 -13.55 2.89
CA ASN A 137 -12.94 -13.91 4.02
C ASN A 137 -12.63 -15.33 4.51
N TYR A 138 -11.69 -15.44 5.46
CA TYR A 138 -11.35 -16.73 6.09
C TYR A 138 -12.35 -17.05 7.21
N THR A 139 -13.08 -18.15 7.06
CA THR A 139 -13.92 -18.68 8.15
C THR A 139 -13.02 -19.22 9.24
N ILE A 140 -13.03 -18.58 10.41
CA ILE A 140 -12.31 -19.11 11.57
C ILE A 140 -13.11 -20.31 12.09
N PRO A 141 -12.55 -21.54 12.09
CA PRO A 141 -13.23 -22.69 12.67
C PRO A 141 -13.47 -22.45 14.16
N ASP A 142 -14.70 -22.70 14.61
CA ASP A 142 -15.18 -22.59 15.99
C ASP A 142 -14.44 -23.61 16.88
N GLY A 143 -13.23 -23.25 17.28
CA GLY A 143 -12.27 -24.15 17.92
C GLY A 143 -11.38 -23.44 18.92
N THR A 144 -11.89 -22.42 19.60
CA THR A 144 -11.25 -21.84 20.77
C THR A 144 -12.01 -22.26 22.01
N GLN A 145 -11.61 -23.39 22.60
CA GLN A 145 -11.85 -23.64 24.01
C GLN A 145 -11.42 -22.36 24.76
N ALA A 146 -12.37 -21.68 25.40
CA ALA A 146 -12.09 -20.48 26.15
C ALA A 146 -10.95 -20.79 27.14
N PRO A 147 -9.81 -20.08 27.09
CA PRO A 147 -8.77 -20.27 28.08
C PRO A 147 -9.37 -19.95 29.45
N GLU A 148 -9.18 -20.86 30.41
CA GLU A 148 -9.64 -20.67 31.78
C GLU A 148 -9.16 -19.30 32.30
N PRO A 149 -10.02 -18.54 33.01
CA PRO A 149 -9.65 -17.21 33.47
C PRO A 149 -8.44 -17.29 34.39
N SER A 150 -7.43 -16.49 34.08
CA SER A 150 -6.16 -16.43 34.83
C SER A 150 -6.40 -16.02 36.28
N LYS A 151 -6.17 -16.94 37.23
CA LYS A 151 -6.37 -16.78 38.68
C LYS A 151 -5.16 -16.13 39.38
N VAL A 152 -4.36 -15.34 38.66
CA VAL A 152 -3.22 -14.63 39.25
C VAL A 152 -3.64 -13.22 39.68
N PRO A 153 -3.33 -12.82 40.93
CA PRO A 153 -3.64 -11.47 41.40
C PRO A 153 -2.85 -10.45 40.58
N ILE A 154 -3.57 -9.49 40.01
CA ILE A 154 -3.00 -8.39 39.23
C ILE A 154 -2.17 -7.54 40.19
N LYS A 155 -0.85 -7.52 39.99
CA LYS A 155 0.03 -6.60 40.71
C LYS A 155 -0.25 -5.19 40.18
N LYS A 156 -0.81 -4.35 41.05
CA LYS A 156 -1.09 -2.94 40.76
C LYS A 156 0.17 -2.22 40.29
N LYS A 157 0.01 -1.40 39.25
CA LYS A 157 1.12 -0.64 38.69
C LYS A 157 1.46 0.53 39.63
N PRO A 158 2.71 1.00 39.67
CA PRO A 158 3.16 1.96 40.69
C PRO A 158 2.45 3.32 40.65
N TRP A 159 1.74 3.65 39.56
CA TRP A 159 0.90 4.85 39.43
C TRP A 159 -0.52 4.71 39.99
N GLU A 160 -0.96 3.52 40.40
CA GLU A 160 -2.25 3.31 41.08
C GLU A 160 -2.20 3.61 42.59
N ARG A 161 -1.06 4.10 43.12
CA ARG A 161 -0.86 4.29 44.57
C ARG A 161 -1.36 5.63 45.13
N THR A 162 -1.89 6.53 44.31
CA THR A 162 -2.14 7.93 44.74
C THR A 162 -3.62 8.30 44.89
N ASP A 163 -4.56 7.36 44.75
CA ASP A 163 -5.99 7.72 44.73
C ASP A 163 -6.87 6.89 45.70
N GLN A 164 -6.32 6.42 46.82
CA GLN A 164 -7.12 5.82 47.91
C GLN A 164 -6.70 6.38 49.28
N GLU A 165 -6.79 7.68 49.46
CA GLU A 165 -6.74 8.30 50.80
C GLU A 165 -7.92 9.23 51.10
N GLU A 166 -8.90 9.33 50.20
CA GLU A 166 -10.10 10.15 50.40
C GLU A 166 -11.37 9.30 50.48
N GLU A 167 -11.46 8.42 51.48
CA GLU A 167 -12.77 7.99 52.02
C GLU A 167 -12.56 7.27 53.36
N GLN A 168 -12.52 8.07 54.44
CA GLN A 168 -13.25 7.84 55.69
C GLN A 168 -12.75 8.81 56.78
N SER A 169 -13.23 10.05 56.72
CA SER A 169 -13.53 10.83 57.91
C SER A 169 -15.01 10.62 58.24
N PHE A 170 -15.31 10.09 59.42
CA PHE A 170 -16.23 10.68 60.40
C PHE A 170 -16.22 9.87 61.70
#